data_AF-A0A453MAF8-F1
#
_entry.id   AF-A0A453MAF8-F1
#
_cell.length_a   1.000
_cell.length_b   1.000
_cell.length_c   1.000
_cell.angle_alpha   90.00
_cell.angle_beta   90.00
_cell.angle_gamma   90.00
#
_symmetry.space_group_name_H-M   'P 1'
#
loop_
_entity.id
_entity.type
_entity.pdbx_description
1 polymer ?
#
loop_
_entity_poly.entity_id
_entity_poly.type
_entity_poly.pdbx_seq_one_letter_code
_entity_poly.pdbx_strand_id
1 'polypeptide(L)'
;APMAKEDPGPQPAEGDAPLPAGFIFRCDGATKPECFRYRVLGLPRRRLGAVSRIRRGAALFLYDFDARYLYGPYRADSDGGRDLEPAAFEGRLPAQV
;
A
#
# COMPACT_ATOMS: atom_id res chain seq x y z
N ALA A 1 8.96 23.56 18.04
CA ALA A 1 8.40 22.53 18.94
C ALA A 1 8.47 21.19 18.24
N PRO A 2 8.99 20.11 18.86
CA PRO A 2 9.00 18.80 18.22
C PRO A 2 7.57 18.27 18.16
N MET A 3 7.11 17.84 16.99
CA MET A 3 5.82 17.18 16.82
C MET A 3 5.83 15.90 17.64
N ALA A 4 4.92 15.82 18.62
CA ALA A 4 4.69 14.61 19.40
C ALA A 4 4.40 13.46 18.43
N LYS A 5 5.16 12.36 18.57
CA LYS A 5 4.80 11.10 17.91
C LYS A 5 3.58 10.57 18.65
N GLU A 6 2.42 10.62 18.00
CA GLU A 6 1.23 9.95 18.52
C GLU A 6 1.50 8.44 18.51
N ASP A 7 1.35 7.81 19.67
CA ASP A 7 1.38 6.35 19.78
C ASP A 7 0.19 5.81 19.01
N PRO A 8 0.40 4.94 18.00
CA PRO A 8 -0.72 4.31 17.32
C PRO A 8 -1.41 3.42 18.35
N GLY A 9 -2.66 3.76 18.67
CA GLY A 9 -3.50 2.99 19.57
C GLY A 9 -3.62 1.52 19.15
N PRO A 10 -4.22 0.67 20.02
CA PRO A 10 -4.25 -0.77 19.82
C PRO A 10 -4.76 -1.12 18.41
N GLN A 11 -3.90 -1.77 17.62
CA GLN A 11 -4.30 -2.23 16.30
C GLN A 11 -5.26 -3.41 16.49
N PRO A 12 -6.45 -3.38 15.86
CA PRO A 12 -7.39 -4.50 15.94
C PRO A 12 -6.69 -5.78 15.44
N ALA A 13 -6.94 -6.90 16.12
CA ALA A 13 -6.38 -8.19 15.76
C ALA A 13 -6.69 -8.50 14.28
N GLU A 14 -5.67 -8.95 13.54
CA GLU A 14 -5.63 -8.97 12.08
C GLU A 14 -6.69 -9.86 11.39
N GLY A 15 -7.53 -10.58 12.14
CA GLY A 15 -8.47 -11.59 11.63
C GLY A 15 -9.95 -11.22 11.57
N ASP A 16 -10.40 -10.13 12.23
CA ASP A 16 -11.84 -9.86 12.41
C ASP A 16 -12.29 -8.49 11.83
N ALA A 17 -11.38 -7.78 11.17
CA ALA A 17 -11.69 -6.50 10.55
C ALA A 17 -12.35 -6.72 9.18
N PRO A 18 -13.51 -6.06 8.89
CA PRO A 18 -14.14 -6.09 7.58
C PRO A 18 -13.14 -5.78 6.46
N LEU A 19 -13.31 -6.44 5.31
CA LEU A 19 -12.51 -6.16 4.12
C LEU A 19 -12.55 -4.65 3.82
N PRO A 20 -11.38 -4.00 3.62
CA PRO A 20 -11.37 -2.56 3.37
C PRO A 20 -12.11 -2.24 2.07
N ALA A 21 -13.09 -1.33 2.12
CA ALA A 21 -13.80 -0.83 0.94
C ALA A 21 -12.86 -0.18 -0.09
N GLY A 22 -11.69 0.28 0.37
CA GLY A 22 -10.55 0.63 -0.46
C GLY A 22 -9.28 0.80 0.38
N PHE A 23 -8.13 0.91 -0.27
CA PHE A 23 -6.84 1.01 0.38
C PHE A 23 -5.98 2.11 -0.25
N ILE A 24 -5.34 2.94 0.59
CA ILE A 24 -4.44 4.00 0.13
C ILE A 24 -2.98 3.54 0.33
N PHE A 25 -2.24 3.48 -0.77
CA PHE A 25 -0.80 3.32 -0.79
C PHE A 25 -0.14 4.69 -0.84
N ARG A 26 1.09 4.80 -0.34
CA ARG A 26 1.89 6.02 -0.41
C ARG A 26 3.10 5.80 -1.30
N CYS A 27 3.43 6.79 -2.13
CA CYS A 27 4.69 6.87 -2.88
C CYS A 27 5.34 8.25 -2.78
N ASP A 28 6.59 8.33 -3.23
CA ASP A 28 7.41 9.53 -3.48
C ASP A 28 7.80 9.57 -4.95
N GLY A 29 8.53 10.62 -5.35
CA GLY A 29 9.19 10.72 -6.65
C GLY A 29 10.11 9.54 -6.99
N ALA A 30 10.63 8.80 -5.99
CA ALA A 30 11.48 7.62 -6.23
C ALA A 30 10.66 6.38 -6.59
N THR A 31 9.58 6.11 -5.86
CA THR A 31 8.78 4.88 -6.02
C THR A 31 7.62 5.03 -7.00
N LYS A 32 7.12 6.25 -7.22
CA LYS A 32 6.02 6.51 -8.14
C LYS A 32 6.28 6.01 -9.57
N PRO A 33 7.44 6.26 -10.21
CA PRO A 33 7.69 5.74 -11.55
C PRO A 33 7.62 4.22 -11.62
N GLU A 34 8.07 3.53 -10.56
CA GLU A 34 8.01 2.08 -10.45
C GLU A 34 6.56 1.59 -10.33
N CYS A 35 5.72 2.25 -9.52
CA CYS A 35 4.29 1.92 -9.41
C CYS A 35 3.60 1.92 -10.78
N PHE A 36 3.88 2.94 -11.62
CA PHE A 36 3.28 3.03 -12.95
C PHE A 36 3.92 2.07 -13.96
N ARG A 37 5.25 1.89 -13.91
CA ARG A 37 5.98 0.99 -14.82
C ARG A 37 5.58 -0.47 -14.64
N TYR A 38 5.56 -0.92 -13.39
CA TYR A 38 5.29 -2.31 -13.02
C TYR A 38 3.82 -2.59 -12.75
N ARG A 39 2.98 -1.54 -12.63
CA ARG A 39 1.55 -1.64 -12.30
C ARG A 39 1.31 -2.35 -10.96
N VAL A 40 2.14 -2.02 -9.97
CA VAL A 40 2.11 -2.64 -8.64
C VAL A 40 2.19 -1.55 -7.58
N LEU A 41 1.42 -1.69 -6.49
CA LEU A 41 1.52 -0.80 -5.34
C LEU A 41 2.18 -1.55 -4.18
N GLY A 42 3.26 -1.00 -3.63
CA GLY A 42 4.08 -1.67 -2.62
C GLY A 42 4.12 -0.93 -1.28
N LEU A 43 4.23 -1.70 -0.20
CA LEU A 43 4.58 -1.22 1.15
C LEU A 43 5.72 -2.06 1.76
N PRO A 44 6.40 -1.55 2.81
CA PRO A 44 7.39 -2.33 3.53
C PRO A 44 6.78 -3.59 4.16
N ARG A 45 7.60 -4.64 4.32
CA ARG A 45 7.19 -5.97 4.83
C ARG A 45 6.30 -5.95 6.07
N ARG A 46 6.53 -5.02 7.01
CA ARG A 46 5.72 -4.88 8.25
C ARG A 46 4.22 -4.62 7.98
N ARG A 47 3.85 -4.21 6.77
CA ARG A 47 2.46 -3.94 6.36
C ARG A 47 1.81 -5.11 5.64
N LEU A 48 2.49 -6.25 5.50
CA LEU A 48 1.97 -7.41 4.78
C LEU A 48 0.62 -7.88 5.33
N GLY A 49 0.42 -7.94 6.66
CA GLY A 49 -0.89 -8.30 7.24
C GLY A 49 -2.03 -7.38 6.80
N ALA A 50 -1.78 -6.08 6.62
CA ALA A 50 -2.77 -5.15 6.09
C ALA A 50 -3.00 -5.32 4.58
N VAL A 51 -1.93 -5.51 3.79
CA VAL A 51 -2.01 -5.68 2.33
C VAL A 51 -2.67 -7.00 1.97
N SER A 52 -2.38 -8.10 2.68
CA SER A 52 -2.96 -9.43 2.45
C SER A 52 -4.48 -9.49 2.66
N ARG A 53 -5.09 -8.48 3.31
CA ARG A 53 -6.56 -8.34 3.41
C ARG A 53 -7.19 -7.70 2.18
N ILE A 54 -6.40 -7.14 1.27
CA ILE A 54 -6.90 -6.60 0.01
C ILE A 54 -7.27 -7.76 -0.90
N ARG A 55 -8.47 -7.71 -1.47
CA ARG A 55 -8.98 -8.70 -2.41
C ARG A 55 -9.01 -8.12 -3.81
N ARG A 56 -8.85 -8.97 -4.82
CA ARG A 56 -9.09 -8.60 -6.22
C ARG A 56 -10.42 -7.85 -6.36
N GLY A 57 -10.40 -6.73 -7.07
CA GLY A 57 -11.55 -5.86 -7.26
C GLY A 57 -11.69 -4.72 -6.26
N ALA A 58 -10.92 -4.70 -5.17
CA ALA A 58 -10.91 -3.59 -4.22
C ALA A 58 -10.48 -2.27 -4.88
N ALA A 59 -11.00 -1.14 -4.38
CA ALA A 59 -10.57 0.18 -4.80
C ALA A 59 -9.21 0.52 -4.18
N LEU A 60 -8.25 0.93 -5.02
CA LEU A 60 -6.91 1.32 -4.61
C LEU A 60 -6.69 2.79 -4.94
N PHE A 61 -5.97 3.47 -4.06
CA PHE A 61 -5.52 4.84 -4.30
C PHE A 61 -4.03 4.94 -4.07
N LEU A 62 -3.36 5.80 -4.82
CA LEU A 62 -1.95 6.09 -4.67
C LEU A 62 -1.79 7.54 -4.25
N TYR A 63 -1.28 7.78 -3.04
CA TYR A 63 -0.97 9.11 -2.54
C TYR A 63 0.52 9.41 -2.73
N ASP A 64 0.82 10.39 -3.57
CA ASP A 64 2.16 10.94 -3.76
C ASP A 64 2.39 12.06 -2.75
N PHE A 65 3.24 11.82 -1.76
CA PHE A 65 3.43 12.78 -0.67
C PHE A 65 4.32 13.98 -1.05
N ASP A 66 5.18 13.82 -2.06
CA ASP A 66 6.02 14.90 -2.55
C ASP A 66 5.16 15.91 -3.29
N ALA A 67 4.29 15.43 -4.20
CA ALA A 67 3.41 16.27 -5.00
C ALA A 67 2.06 16.59 -4.33
N ARG A 68 1.72 15.91 -3.24
CA ARG A 68 0.45 16.01 -2.49
C ARG A 68 -0.80 15.70 -3.35
N TYR A 69 -0.69 14.71 -4.24
CA TYR A 69 -1.80 14.26 -5.08
C TYR A 69 -2.27 12.86 -4.68
N LEU A 70 -3.58 12.66 -4.77
CA LEU A 70 -4.22 11.34 -4.65
C LEU A 70 -4.67 10.88 -6.04
N TYR A 71 -4.10 9.78 -6.52
CA TYR A 71 -4.46 9.16 -7.79
C TYR A 71 -5.40 7.97 -7.56
N GLY A 72 -6.38 7.79 -8.44
CA GLY A 72 -7.33 6.68 -8.41
C GLY A 72 -8.79 7.15 -8.62
N PRO A 73 -9.78 6.27 -8.35
CA PRO A 73 -9.61 4.90 -7.88
C PRO A 73 -9.03 3.98 -8.97
N TYR A 74 -8.05 3.16 -8.61
CA TYR A 74 -7.65 1.98 -9.37
C TYR A 74 -8.39 0.75 -8.84
N ARG A 75 -8.46 -0.31 -9.64
CA ARG A 75 -9.05 -1.58 -9.24
C ARG A 75 -7.95 -2.62 -9.06
N ALA A 76 -7.89 -3.26 -7.88
CA ALA A 76 -6.94 -4.33 -7.62
C ALA A 76 -7.14 -5.48 -8.62
N ASP A 77 -6.10 -5.85 -9.37
CA ASP A 77 -6.14 -7.00 -10.28
C ASP A 77 -5.59 -8.28 -9.64
N SER A 78 -5.17 -8.22 -8.38
CA SER A 78 -4.86 -9.39 -7.57
C SER A 78 -5.36 -9.21 -6.14
N ASP A 79 -5.31 -10.29 -5.38
CA ASP A 79 -5.28 -10.17 -3.93
C ASP A 79 -3.95 -9.55 -3.52
N GLY A 80 -3.93 -8.86 -2.38
CA GLY A 80 -2.68 -8.39 -1.82
C GLY A 80 -1.83 -9.56 -1.32
N GLY A 81 -0.51 -9.43 -1.44
CA GLY A 81 0.41 -10.50 -1.14
C GLY A 81 1.84 -10.04 -1.01
N ARG A 82 2.75 -11.00 -1.05
CA ARG A 82 4.18 -10.76 -0.92
C ARG A 82 4.88 -10.95 -2.25
N ASP A 83 5.72 -9.99 -2.63
CA ASP A 83 6.64 -10.07 -3.78
C ASP A 83 5.92 -10.47 -5.08
N LEU A 84 4.74 -9.89 -5.35
CA LEU A 84 3.91 -10.19 -6.52
C LEU A 84 4.59 -9.80 -7.85
N GLU A 85 5.32 -8.70 -7.83
CA GLU A 85 6.24 -8.24 -8.88
C GLU A 85 7.65 -8.11 -8.27
N PRO A 86 8.47 -9.17 -8.33
CA PRO A 86 9.81 -9.19 -7.77
C PRO A 86 10.78 -8.19 -8.42
N ALA A 87 10.51 -7.73 -9.64
CA ALA A 87 11.36 -6.77 -10.33
C ALA A 87 11.12 -5.32 -9.88
N ALA A 88 10.05 -5.06 -9.11
CA ALA A 88 9.72 -3.71 -8.65
C ALA A 88 10.42 -3.35 -7.33
N PHE A 89 10.70 -2.06 -7.17
CA PHE A 89 11.19 -1.43 -5.94
C PHE A 89 12.52 -1.99 -5.42
N GLU A 90 13.27 -2.72 -6.26
CA GLU A 90 14.48 -3.45 -5.85
C GLU A 90 14.24 -4.32 -4.61
N GLY A 91 13.01 -4.86 -4.45
CA GLY A 91 12.60 -5.66 -3.29
C GLY A 91 12.37 -4.88 -1.99
N ARG A 92 12.48 -3.55 -1.99
CA ARG A 92 12.30 -2.71 -0.78
C ARG A 92 10.85 -2.67 -0.28
N LEU A 93 9.88 -2.86 -1.18
CA LEU A 93 8.44 -2.80 -0.90
C LEU A 93 7.75 -4.13 -1.24
N PRO A 94 7.96 -5.18 -0.43
CA PRO A 94 7.53 -6.53 -0.74
C PRO A 94 6.04 -6.78 -0.46
N ALA A 95 5.33 -5.94 0.31
CA ALA A 95 3.90 -6.10 0.52
C ALA A 95 3.14 -5.41 -0.61
N GLN A 96 2.63 -6.18 -1.56
CA GLN A 96 2.20 -5.69 -2.87
C GLN A 96 0.74 -6.05 -3.21
N VAL A 97 0.15 -5.26 -4.10
CA VAL A 97 -1.12 -5.52 -4.80
C VAL A 97 -1.07 -4.93 -6.21
#